data_AF-B4NXN2-F1
#
_entry.id   AF-B4NXN2-F1
#
_cell.length_a   1.000
_cell.length_b   1.000
_cell.length_c   1.000
_cell.angle_alpha   90.00
_cell.angle_beta   90.00
_cell.angle_gamma   90.00
#
_symmetry.space_group_name_H-M   'P 1'
#
loop_
_entity.id
_entity.type
_entity.pdbx_description
1 polymer ?
#
loop_
_entity_poly.entity_id
_entity_poly.type
_entity_poly.pdbx_seq_one_letter_code
_entity_poly.pdbx_strand_id
1 'polypeptide(L)'
;MRLGQTVPNFQADTIKGPIKFHEWQGNSWVVLFSHPADFTPVCTTELGRIAVYQPEQKKDPEVGKTIRALFIISPDHKVRLSMFYPMSTGRNVDEILRTIDSLQLTDRLKV
;
A
#
# COMPACT_ATOMS: atom_id res chain seq x y z
N MET A 1 0.54 -2.83 13.56
CA MET A 1 -0.89 -2.55 13.26
C MET A 1 -1.61 -3.89 13.12
N ARG A 2 -2.74 -4.10 13.77
CA ARG A 2 -3.50 -5.36 13.69
C ARG A 2 -4.67 -5.23 12.72
N LEU A 3 -5.15 -6.36 12.19
CA LEU A 3 -6.36 -6.40 11.36
C LEU A 3 -7.56 -5.83 12.14
N GLY A 4 -8.43 -5.11 11.46
CA GLY A 4 -9.61 -4.46 12.02
C GLY A 4 -9.33 -3.20 12.83
N GLN A 5 -8.06 -2.85 13.09
CA GLN A 5 -7.74 -1.59 13.76
C GLN A 5 -7.86 -0.41 12.81
N THR A 6 -8.37 0.70 13.32
CA THR A 6 -8.35 1.99 12.62
C THR A 6 -6.91 2.47 12.46
N VAL A 7 -6.56 2.84 11.25
CA VAL A 7 -5.25 3.39 10.88
C VAL A 7 -5.11 4.77 11.53
N PRO A 8 -3.96 5.10 12.14
CA PRO A 8 -3.74 6.41 12.73
C PRO A 8 -3.91 7.51 11.68
N ASN A 9 -4.53 8.63 12.06
CA ASN A 9 -4.66 9.78 11.19
C ASN A 9 -3.34 10.56 11.16
N PHE A 10 -2.37 10.05 10.39
CA PHE A 10 -1.06 10.66 10.28
C PHE A 10 -1.06 11.82 9.27
N GLN A 11 -0.10 12.72 9.46
CA GLN A 11 0.29 13.69 8.45
C GLN A 11 1.62 13.24 7.86
N ALA A 12 1.73 13.31 6.54
CA ALA A 12 2.96 12.95 5.83
C ALA A 12 3.20 13.88 4.65
N ASP A 13 4.45 14.27 4.46
CA ASP A 13 4.86 14.96 3.24
C ASP A 13 4.98 13.95 2.11
N THR A 14 4.31 14.23 1.00
CA THR A 14 4.38 13.41 -0.21
C THR A 14 4.82 14.26 -1.39
N ILE A 15 5.19 13.59 -2.49
CA ILE A 15 5.50 14.27 -3.76
C ILE A 15 4.35 15.10 -4.32
N LYS A 16 3.09 14.83 -3.91
CA LYS A 16 1.90 15.58 -4.32
C LYS A 16 1.50 16.67 -3.32
N GLY A 17 2.35 16.91 -2.32
CA GLY A 17 2.10 17.82 -1.21
C GLY A 17 1.84 17.08 0.11
N PRO A 18 1.70 17.82 1.21
CA PRO A 18 1.37 17.26 2.51
C PRO A 18 -0.03 16.63 2.47
N ILE A 19 -0.15 15.44 3.03
CA ILE A 19 -1.43 14.75 3.18
C ILE A 19 -1.75 14.58 4.66
N LYS A 20 -3.04 14.68 4.99
CA LYS A 20 -3.61 14.16 6.23
C LYS A 20 -4.40 12.92 5.88
N PHE A 21 -4.00 11.77 6.42
CA PHE A 21 -4.35 10.47 5.84
C PHE A 21 -5.85 10.23 5.69
N HIS A 22 -6.66 10.52 6.72
CA HIS A 22 -8.12 10.29 6.64
C HIS A 22 -8.81 11.21 5.62
N GLU A 23 -8.37 12.47 5.52
CA GLU A 23 -8.92 13.44 4.56
C GLU A 23 -8.51 13.10 3.13
N TRP A 24 -7.25 12.70 2.94
CA TRP A 24 -6.73 12.26 1.65
C TRP A 24 -7.37 10.96 1.18
N GLN A 25 -7.60 10.01 2.09
CA GLN A 25 -8.25 8.73 1.79
C GLN A 25 -9.73 8.93 1.39
N GLY A 26 -10.47 9.76 2.13
CA GLY A 26 -11.91 9.91 1.97
C GLY A 26 -12.64 8.56 2.04
N ASN A 27 -13.48 8.28 1.04
CA ASN A 27 -14.25 7.03 0.93
C ASN A 27 -13.59 5.97 0.03
N SER A 28 -12.30 6.13 -0.27
CA SER A 28 -11.58 5.22 -1.17
C SER A 28 -10.86 4.10 -0.41
N TRP A 29 -10.70 2.95 -1.07
CA TRP A 29 -9.77 1.92 -0.65
C TRP A 29 -8.34 2.38 -0.88
N VAL A 30 -7.46 2.10 0.08
CA VAL A 30 -6.04 2.49 -0.01
C VAL A 30 -5.16 1.26 0.10
N VAL A 31 -4.22 1.14 -0.83
CA VAL A 31 -3.09 0.21 -0.74
C VAL A 31 -1.87 1.02 -0.33
N LEU A 32 -1.47 0.90 0.93
CA LEU A 32 -0.26 1.53 1.45
C LEU A 32 0.86 0.51 1.44
N PHE A 33 2.01 0.85 0.86
CA PHE A 33 3.14 -0.06 0.84
C PHE A 33 4.47 0.63 1.07
N SER A 34 5.41 -0.10 1.68
CA SER A 34 6.80 0.32 1.85
C SER A 34 7.73 -0.51 0.95
N HIS A 35 8.87 0.09 0.62
CA HIS A 35 10.00 -0.61 0.01
C HIS A 35 11.31 -0.16 0.71
N PRO A 36 12.30 -1.06 0.83
CA PRO A 36 13.52 -0.80 1.61
C PRO A 36 14.44 0.25 1.01
N ALA A 37 14.38 0.44 -0.31
CA ALA A 37 15.14 1.44 -1.05
C ALA A 37 14.55 1.59 -2.45
N ASP A 38 14.69 2.77 -3.03
CA ASP A 38 14.51 2.99 -4.46
C ASP A 38 15.61 2.25 -5.25
N PHE A 39 15.24 1.57 -6.33
CA PHE A 39 16.16 0.88 -7.26
C PHE A 39 16.96 -0.33 -6.73
N THR A 40 16.37 -1.20 -5.92
CA THR A 40 16.84 -2.61 -5.87
C THR A 40 16.21 -3.40 -7.03
N PRO A 41 16.90 -4.35 -7.69
CA PRO A 41 16.44 -5.00 -8.93
C PRO A 41 15.11 -5.77 -8.79
N VAL A 42 14.66 -6.02 -7.56
CA VAL A 42 13.36 -6.61 -7.23
C VAL A 42 12.25 -5.54 -7.08
N CYS A 43 12.60 -4.34 -6.59
CA CYS A 43 11.65 -3.22 -6.51
C CYS A 43 11.25 -2.69 -7.89
N THR A 44 12.14 -2.68 -8.88
CA THR A 44 11.88 -2.08 -10.20
C THR A 44 10.83 -2.85 -11.00
N THR A 45 10.69 -4.17 -10.83
CA THR A 45 9.66 -4.99 -11.47
C THR A 45 8.30 -4.87 -10.78
N GLU A 46 8.28 -4.79 -9.44
CA GLU A 46 7.06 -4.55 -8.67
C GLU A 46 6.50 -3.15 -8.93
N LEU A 47 7.37 -2.14 -8.88
CA LEU A 47 7.04 -0.76 -9.20
C LEU A 47 6.67 -0.63 -10.66
N GLY A 48 7.35 -1.30 -11.60
CA GLY A 48 6.96 -1.29 -13.01
C GLY A 48 5.55 -1.85 -13.25
N ARG A 49 5.18 -2.95 -12.58
CA ARG A 49 3.85 -3.57 -12.71
C ARG A 49 2.74 -2.75 -12.05
N ILE A 50 3.04 -2.02 -10.97
CA ILE A 50 2.11 -1.06 -10.33
C ILE A 50 2.08 0.28 -11.10
N ALA A 51 3.21 0.71 -11.68
CA ALA A 51 3.35 1.98 -12.40
C ALA A 51 2.68 1.96 -13.77
N VAL A 52 2.46 0.78 -14.38
CA VAL A 52 1.51 0.63 -15.49
C VAL A 52 0.11 1.14 -15.09
N TYR A 53 -0.26 1.03 -13.81
CA TYR A 53 -1.54 1.52 -13.27
C TYR A 53 -1.44 2.91 -12.61
N GLN A 54 -0.23 3.45 -12.36
CA GLN A 54 0.01 4.82 -11.88
C GLN A 54 1.35 5.39 -12.43
N PRO A 55 1.32 6.26 -13.47
CA PRO A 55 2.53 6.67 -14.19
C PRO A 55 3.46 7.65 -13.44
N GLU A 56 3.17 8.04 -12.19
CA GLU A 56 3.84 9.17 -11.50
C GLU A 56 4.64 8.78 -10.24
N GLN A 57 5.50 7.76 -10.32
CA GLN A 57 6.39 7.43 -9.22
C GLN A 57 7.73 8.18 -9.38
N LYS A 58 7.97 9.24 -8.57
CA LYS A 58 9.25 9.96 -8.50
C LYS A 58 10.13 9.42 -7.37
N LYS A 59 11.43 9.42 -7.66
CA LYS A 59 12.52 8.79 -6.91
C LYS A 59 12.92 9.63 -5.68
N ASP A 60 13.02 9.01 -4.51
CA ASP A 60 13.62 9.58 -3.30
C ASP A 60 14.64 8.59 -2.68
N PRO A 61 15.94 8.92 -2.64
CA PRO A 61 16.99 8.00 -2.18
C PRO A 61 17.08 7.80 -0.66
N GLU A 62 16.33 8.56 0.15
CA GLU A 62 16.48 8.56 1.62
C GLU A 62 15.26 7.93 2.32
N VAL A 63 15.18 6.60 2.36
CA VAL A 63 14.20 5.91 3.22
C VAL A 63 14.88 4.77 3.98
N GLY A 64 14.75 4.80 5.31
CA GLY A 64 15.30 3.78 6.21
C GLY A 64 14.94 2.36 5.74
N LYS A 65 15.83 1.40 6.03
CA LYS A 65 15.69 -0.02 5.66
C LYS A 65 14.42 -0.62 6.25
N THR A 66 13.29 -0.42 5.59
CA THR A 66 11.99 -0.96 6.02
C THR A 66 11.79 -2.34 5.42
N ILE A 67 11.15 -3.23 6.18
CA ILE A 67 10.58 -4.46 5.62
C ILE A 67 9.56 -4.09 4.53
N ARG A 68 9.38 -4.94 3.52
CA ARG A 68 8.36 -4.73 2.47
C ARG A 68 6.99 -5.01 3.08
N ALA A 69 6.38 -3.99 3.67
CA ALA A 69 5.04 -4.07 4.23
C ALA A 69 4.03 -3.59 3.20
N LEU A 70 2.88 -4.25 3.14
CA LEU A 70 1.71 -3.81 2.39
C LEU A 70 0.51 -3.88 3.31
N PHE A 71 -0.28 -2.81 3.32
CA PHE A 71 -1.52 -2.68 4.06
C PHE A 71 -2.65 -2.34 3.08
N ILE A 72 -3.73 -3.13 3.12
CA ILE A 72 -4.99 -2.79 2.44
C ILE A 72 -5.91 -2.18 3.48
N ILE A 73 -6.37 -0.97 3.22
CA ILE A 73 -7.16 -0.15 4.13
C ILE A 73 -8.52 0.11 3.49
N SER A 74 -9.60 -0.23 4.19
CA SER A 74 -10.97 -0.01 3.75
C SER A 74 -11.41 1.45 3.95
N PRO A 75 -12.50 1.89 3.30
CA PRO A 75 -13.05 3.23 3.45
C PRO A 75 -13.42 3.64 4.88
N ASP A 76 -13.63 2.69 5.79
CA ASP A 76 -13.85 2.94 7.23
C ASP A 76 -12.54 3.13 8.02
N HIS A 77 -11.44 3.39 7.31
CA HIS A 77 -10.08 3.57 7.82
C HIS A 77 -9.52 2.35 8.57
N LYS A 78 -10.07 1.15 8.37
CA LYS A 78 -9.58 -0.07 9.03
C LYS A 78 -8.61 -0.85 8.15
N VAL A 79 -7.65 -1.51 8.80
CA VAL A 79 -6.75 -2.45 8.14
C VAL A 79 -7.50 -3.75 7.84
N ARG A 80 -7.61 -4.11 6.57
CA ARG A 80 -8.27 -5.33 6.11
C ARG A 80 -7.29 -6.46 5.84
N LEU A 81 -6.08 -6.11 5.42
CA LEU A 81 -5.03 -7.07 5.15
C LEU A 81 -3.67 -6.43 5.37
N SER A 82 -2.73 -7.23 5.88
CA SER A 82 -1.32 -6.87 6.00
C SER A 82 -0.45 -8.00 5.48
N MET A 83 0.45 -7.69 4.55
CA MET A 83 1.49 -8.61 4.05
C MET A 83 2.86 -8.08 4.42
N PHE A 84 3.74 -8.97 4.87
CA PHE A 84 5.13 -8.64 5.19
C PHE A 84 6.06 -9.56 4.42
N TYR A 85 6.85 -8.97 3.52
CA TYR A 85 7.87 -9.67 2.76
C TYR A 85 9.27 -9.26 3.24
N PRO A 86 10.22 -10.20 3.31
CA PRO A 86 11.62 -9.86 3.52
C PRO A 86 12.16 -9.09 2.30
N MET A 87 13.28 -8.40 2.47
CA MET A 87 13.89 -7.61 1.38
C MET A 87 14.26 -8.48 0.17
N SER A 88 14.57 -9.76 0.39
CA SER A 88 14.99 -10.75 -0.61
C SER A 88 13.87 -11.27 -1.52
N THR A 89 12.60 -11.10 -1.13
CA THR A 89 11.47 -11.74 -1.82
C THR A 89 10.54 -10.70 -2.40
N GLY A 90 10.25 -10.83 -3.70
CA GLY A 90 9.30 -9.99 -4.38
C GLY A 90 7.84 -10.30 -4.02
N ARG A 91 6.98 -9.31 -4.08
CA ARG A 91 5.53 -9.40 -3.92
C ARG A 91 4.88 -9.96 -5.18
N ASN A 92 3.87 -10.80 -4.98
CA ASN A 92 3.01 -11.23 -6.06
C ASN A 92 1.88 -10.21 -6.26
N VAL A 93 1.97 -9.42 -7.33
CA VAL A 93 0.96 -8.39 -7.65
C VAL A 93 -0.40 -8.99 -7.97
N ASP A 94 -0.43 -10.15 -8.62
CA ASP A 94 -1.68 -10.84 -8.95
C ASP A 94 -2.42 -11.27 -7.68
N GLU A 95 -1.67 -11.66 -6.63
CA GLU A 95 -2.24 -11.97 -5.32
C GLU A 95 -2.78 -10.70 -4.63
N ILE A 96 -2.07 -9.58 -4.73
CA ILE A 96 -2.55 -8.31 -4.17
C ILE A 96 -3.90 -7.93 -4.81
N LEU A 97 -4.00 -7.96 -6.15
CA LEU A 97 -5.24 -7.68 -6.87
C LEU A 97 -6.35 -8.66 -6.47
N ARG A 98 -6.06 -9.96 -6.43
CA ARG A 98 -7.02 -10.99 -5.99
C ARG A 98 -7.55 -10.73 -4.59
N THR A 99 -6.69 -10.29 -3.66
CA THR A 99 -7.13 -9.98 -2.29
C THR A 99 -7.98 -8.71 -2.23
N ILE A 100 -7.69 -7.70 -3.04
CA ILE A 100 -8.52 -6.49 -3.14
C ILE A 100 -9.90 -6.85 -3.67
N ASP A 101 -9.98 -7.61 -4.77
CA ASP A 101 -11.24 -8.05 -5.35
C ASP A 101 -12.06 -8.87 -4.36
N SER A 102 -11.41 -9.81 -3.65
CA SER A 102 -12.06 -10.60 -2.61
C SER A 102 -12.61 -9.72 -1.49
N LEU A 103 -11.82 -8.77 -0.97
CA LEU A 103 -12.23 -7.91 0.15
C LEU A 103 -13.38 -6.97 -0.25
N GLN A 104 -13.31 -6.40 -1.45
CA GLN A 104 -14.37 -5.54 -1.98
C GLN A 104 -15.65 -6.32 -2.25
N LEU A 105 -15.54 -7.56 -2.73
CA LEU A 105 -16.68 -8.43 -2.96
C LEU A 105 -17.33 -8.85 -1.63
N THR A 106 -16.55 -9.26 -0.63
CA THR A 106 -17.08 -9.63 0.69
C THR A 106 -17.78 -8.45 1.38
N ASP A 107 -17.23 -7.24 1.24
CA ASP A 107 -17.87 -6.04 1.79
C ASP A 107 -19.20 -5.72 1.12
N ARG A 108 -19.29 -5.93 -0.20
CA ARG A 108 -20.55 -5.75 -0.94
C ARG A 108 -21.59 -6.80 -0.55
N LEU A 109 -21.16 -8.04 -0.36
CA LEU A 109 -22.03 -9.16 -0.03
C LEU A 109 -22.34 -9.27 1.47
N LYS A 110 -21.66 -8.49 2.32
CA LYS A 110 -21.80 -8.49 3.79
C LYS A 110 -21.62 -9.88 4.42
N VAL A 111 -20.64 -10.63 3.91
CA VAL A 111 -20.23 -11.97 4.40
C VAL A 111 -18.88 -11.92 5.09
#